data_AF-A0A7Y7CVU0-F1
#
_entry.id   AF-A0A7Y7CVU0-F1
#
_cell.length_a   1.000
_cell.length_b   1.000
_cell.length_c   1.000
_cell.angle_alpha   90.00
_cell.angle_beta   90.00
_cell.angle_gamma   90.00
#
_symmetry.space_group_name_H-M   'P 1'
#
loop_
_entity.id
_entity.type
_entity.pdbx_description
1 polymer ?
#
loop_
_entity_poly.entity_id
_entity_poly.type
_entity_poly.pdbx_seq_one_letter_code
_entity_poly.pdbx_strand_id
1 'polypeptide(L)'
;MQYVKLFMPLPNGKYAEGTGVLWNSNTILTAGHNLLEGKRKYFEKVEIEFSPELNIPRTTVKKTQFHVPQMFYETTRAKYDIGMIRLSQRMVNFTDVDLEYPPNKMRRACKTEGFKFNSSELTSANIKARKPWYRPFIYGSSDIPLDHGMSGSPLYVIENNTLKILGVFIGIQSGKYAFVPLRKNLML
;
A
#
# COMPACT_ATOMS: atom_id res chain seq x y z
N MET A 1 8.14 -5.40 10.06
CA MET A 1 7.00 -5.11 9.17
C MET A 1 6.94 -6.25 8.15
N GLN A 2 5.75 -6.73 7.80
CA GLN A 2 5.62 -7.88 6.87
C GLN A 2 5.00 -7.41 5.56
N TYR A 3 5.68 -7.68 4.45
CA TYR A 3 5.25 -7.23 3.12
C TYR A 3 4.52 -8.34 2.39
N VAL A 4 3.62 -7.91 1.49
CA VAL A 4 2.80 -8.79 0.68
C VAL A 4 2.90 -8.36 -0.76
N LYS A 5 3.17 -9.29 -1.66
CA LYS A 5 3.03 -9.11 -3.10
C LYS A 5 1.61 -9.48 -3.50
N LEU A 6 0.94 -8.60 -4.24
CA LEU A 6 -0.42 -8.79 -4.73
C LEU A 6 -0.37 -9.11 -6.22
N PHE A 7 -1.17 -10.08 -6.63
CA PHE A 7 -1.33 -10.49 -8.01
C PHE A 7 -2.80 -10.36 -8.39
N MET A 8 -3.10 -9.36 -9.22
CA MET A 8 -4.45 -9.07 -9.69
C MET A 8 -4.66 -9.73 -11.06
N PRO A 9 -5.56 -10.71 -11.17
CA PRO A 9 -5.77 -11.42 -12.43
C PRO A 9 -6.36 -10.48 -13.48
N LEU A 10 -5.83 -10.55 -14.70
CA LEU A 10 -6.31 -9.80 -15.86
C LEU A 10 -7.03 -10.73 -16.85
N PRO A 11 -7.95 -10.21 -17.70
CA PRO A 11 -8.70 -11.02 -18.66
C PRO A 11 -7.84 -11.81 -19.65
N ASN A 12 -6.60 -11.39 -19.88
CA ASN A 12 -5.65 -12.02 -20.81
C ASN A 12 -4.81 -13.15 -20.16
N GLY A 13 -5.16 -13.60 -18.95
CA GLY A 13 -4.45 -14.64 -18.22
C GLY A 13 -3.13 -14.19 -17.57
N LYS A 14 -2.78 -12.90 -17.66
CA LYS A 14 -1.63 -12.32 -16.94
C LYS A 14 -2.07 -11.75 -15.59
N TYR A 15 -1.09 -11.38 -14.78
CA TYR A 15 -1.31 -10.64 -13.54
C TYR A 15 -0.76 -9.22 -13.67
N ALA A 16 -1.52 -8.25 -13.19
CA ALA A 16 -0.91 -7.03 -12.68
C ALA A 16 -0.31 -7.35 -11.30
N GLU A 17 0.72 -6.60 -10.90
CA GLU A 17 1.36 -6.77 -9.60
C GLU A 17 1.30 -5.49 -8.78
N GLY A 18 1.18 -5.66 -7.47
CA GLY A 18 1.15 -4.59 -6.48
C GLY A 18 1.84 -5.02 -5.20
N THR A 19 1.99 -4.08 -4.28
CA THR A 19 2.55 -4.28 -2.94
C THR A 19 1.49 -4.02 -1.89
N GLY A 20 1.58 -4.69 -0.76
CA GLY A 20 0.85 -4.36 0.44
C GLY A 20 1.73 -4.60 1.66
N VAL A 21 1.23 -4.15 2.80
CA VAL A 21 1.87 -4.35 4.08
C VAL A 21 0.86 -4.85 5.09
N LEU A 22 1.19 -5.94 5.77
CA LEU A 22 0.44 -6.38 6.93
C LEU A 22 0.76 -5.39 8.07
N TRP A 23 -0.23 -4.60 8.50
CA TRP A 23 -0.03 -3.59 9.55
C TRP A 23 -0.54 -4.04 10.91
N ASN A 24 -1.49 -4.97 10.94
CA ASN A 24 -1.88 -5.71 12.13
C ASN A 24 -2.02 -7.20 11.80
N SER A 25 -2.29 -8.03 12.80
CA SER A 25 -2.36 -9.50 12.64
C SER A 25 -3.28 -10.02 11.53
N ASN A 26 -4.21 -9.25 10.95
CA ASN A 26 -5.10 -9.73 9.89
C ASN A 26 -5.45 -8.72 8.80
N THR A 27 -4.78 -7.57 8.74
CA THR A 27 -5.15 -6.51 7.81
C THR A 27 -3.95 -6.08 6.99
N ILE A 28 -4.06 -6.24 5.67
CA ILE A 28 -3.09 -5.74 4.71
C ILE A 28 -3.55 -4.37 4.24
N LEU A 29 -2.68 -3.38 4.33
CA LEU A 29 -2.84 -2.08 3.72
C LEU A 29 -2.20 -2.08 2.33
N THR A 30 -2.87 -1.51 1.33
CA THR A 30 -2.40 -1.44 -0.05
C THR A 30 -3.02 -0.24 -0.79
N ALA A 31 -2.73 -0.07 -2.08
CA ALA A 31 -3.41 0.93 -2.92
C ALA A 31 -4.82 0.46 -3.27
N GLY A 32 -5.78 1.38 -3.38
CA GLY A 32 -7.15 1.04 -3.71
C GLY A 32 -7.28 0.44 -5.12
N HIS A 33 -6.50 0.93 -6.08
CA HIS A 33 -6.48 0.40 -7.44
C HIS A 33 -5.93 -1.03 -7.52
N ASN A 34 -5.25 -1.53 -6.48
CA ASN A 34 -4.89 -2.95 -6.43
C ASN A 34 -6.10 -3.85 -6.14
N LEU A 35 -7.23 -3.28 -5.71
CA LEU A 35 -8.45 -3.99 -5.34
C LEU A 35 -9.60 -3.74 -6.31
N LEU A 36 -9.49 -2.71 -7.17
CA LEU A 36 -10.50 -2.33 -8.14
C LEU A 36 -10.05 -2.58 -9.58
N GLU A 37 -10.90 -3.26 -10.36
CA GLU A 37 -10.77 -3.44 -11.81
C GLU A 37 -11.37 -2.24 -12.58
N GLY A 38 -11.47 -1.08 -11.92
CA GLY A 38 -12.11 0.13 -12.44
C GLY A 38 -13.13 0.72 -11.49
N LYS A 39 -13.91 1.69 -11.98
CA LYS A 39 -14.91 2.38 -11.17
C LYS A 39 -16.04 1.41 -10.79
N ARG A 40 -16.36 1.37 -9.50
CA ARG A 40 -17.44 0.56 -8.92
C ARG A 40 -17.31 -0.96 -9.13
N LYS A 41 -16.12 -1.47 -9.44
CA LYS A 41 -15.90 -2.90 -9.66
C LYS A 41 -14.64 -3.37 -8.96
N TYR A 42 -14.80 -4.22 -7.95
CA TYR A 42 -13.67 -4.94 -7.35
C TYR A 42 -13.16 -6.02 -8.30
N PHE A 43 -11.88 -6.35 -8.21
CA PHE A 43 -11.40 -7.65 -8.69
C PHE A 43 -12.18 -8.75 -7.96
N GLU A 44 -12.55 -9.83 -8.65
CA GLU A 44 -13.25 -10.95 -8.01
C GLU A 44 -12.38 -11.65 -6.95
N LYS A 45 -11.09 -11.75 -7.26
CA LYS A 45 -10.06 -12.28 -6.37
C LYS A 45 -8.72 -11.58 -6.61
N VAL A 46 -7.87 -11.61 -5.60
CA VAL A 46 -6.45 -11.25 -5.67
C VAL A 46 -5.68 -12.40 -5.06
N GLU A 47 -4.56 -12.77 -5.66
CA GLU A 47 -3.64 -13.72 -5.06
C GLU A 47 -2.57 -12.94 -4.30
N ILE A 48 -2.21 -13.41 -3.10
CA ILE A 48 -1.24 -12.75 -2.24
C ILE A 48 -0.11 -13.73 -1.90
N GLU A 49 1.10 -13.19 -1.88
CA GLU A 49 2.31 -13.89 -1.48
C GLU A 49 3.01 -13.05 -0.43
N PHE A 50 3.28 -13.64 0.73
CA PHE A 50 4.01 -12.96 1.80
C PHE A 50 5.50 -12.96 1.50
N SER A 51 6.27 -12.07 2.14
CA SER A 51 7.73 -12.10 2.01
C SER A 51 8.28 -13.51 2.29
N PRO A 52 9.32 -13.97 1.56
CA PRO A 52 9.82 -15.34 1.64
C PRO A 52 10.16 -15.81 3.06
N GLU A 53 10.52 -14.88 3.94
CA GLU A 53 10.84 -15.13 5.35
C GLU A 53 9.70 -15.78 6.13
N LEU A 54 8.44 -15.57 5.72
CA LEU A 54 7.27 -16.13 6.39
C LEU A 54 6.93 -17.55 5.95
N ASN A 55 7.50 -18.03 4.82
CA ASN A 55 7.24 -19.36 4.26
C ASN A 55 5.73 -19.73 4.16
N ILE A 56 4.90 -18.73 3.84
CA ILE A 56 3.45 -18.91 3.66
C ILE A 56 3.19 -19.14 2.18
N PRO A 57 2.51 -20.25 1.79
CA PRO A 57 2.13 -20.46 0.41
C PRO A 57 1.28 -19.30 -0.13
N ARG A 58 1.48 -18.99 -1.41
CA ARG A 58 0.62 -18.04 -2.13
C ARG A 58 -0.85 -18.44 -1.95
N THR A 59 -1.68 -17.50 -1.55
CA THR A 59 -3.09 -17.74 -1.21
C THR A 59 -4.02 -16.77 -1.93
N THR A 60 -5.29 -17.15 -2.06
CA THR A 60 -6.31 -16.35 -2.72
C THR A 60 -7.19 -15.64 -1.70
N VAL A 61 -7.37 -14.33 -1.88
CA VAL A 61 -8.33 -13.52 -1.14
C VAL A 61 -9.45 -13.05 -2.07
N LYS A 62 -10.69 -13.08 -1.58
CA LYS A 62 -11.90 -12.76 -2.38
C LYS A 62 -12.34 -11.31 -2.18
N LYS A 63 -13.13 -10.78 -3.13
CA LYS A 63 -13.67 -9.41 -3.06
C LYS A 63 -14.40 -9.05 -1.76
N THR A 64 -15.02 -10.02 -1.08
CA THR A 64 -15.69 -9.83 0.22
C THR A 64 -14.74 -9.44 1.34
N GLN A 65 -13.43 -9.64 1.14
CA GLN A 65 -12.37 -9.27 2.07
C GLN A 65 -11.75 -7.89 1.73
N PHE A 66 -12.16 -7.27 0.62
CA PHE A 66 -11.61 -6.01 0.17
C PHE A 66 -12.40 -4.85 0.76
N HIS A 67 -11.69 -3.78 1.09
CA HIS A 67 -12.28 -2.52 1.47
C HIS A 67 -11.50 -1.41 0.79
N VAL A 68 -12.23 -0.47 0.17
CA VAL A 68 -11.69 0.83 -0.26
C VAL A 68 -12.67 1.89 0.21
N PRO A 69 -12.23 3.15 0.43
CA PRO A 69 -13.15 4.24 0.75
C PRO A 69 -14.27 4.34 -0.29
N GLN A 70 -15.51 4.58 0.14
CA GLN A 70 -16.66 4.75 -0.76
C GLN A 70 -16.38 5.79 -1.84
N MET A 71 -15.74 6.90 -1.46
CA MET A 71 -15.34 7.94 -2.40
C MET A 71 -14.37 7.43 -3.48
N PHE A 72 -13.48 6.50 -3.16
CA PHE A 72 -12.60 5.87 -4.15
C PHE A 72 -13.40 4.92 -5.06
N TYR A 73 -14.23 4.05 -4.47
CA TYR A 73 -15.11 3.14 -5.21
C TYR A 73 -15.98 3.86 -6.24
N GLU A 74 -16.53 5.03 -5.87
CA GLU A 74 -17.43 5.81 -6.73
C GLU A 74 -16.73 6.73 -7.73
N THR A 75 -15.52 7.19 -7.44
CA THR A 75 -14.89 8.25 -8.24
C THR A 75 -13.53 7.91 -8.83
N THR A 76 -12.89 6.83 -8.35
CA THR A 76 -11.51 6.43 -8.66
C THR A 76 -10.50 7.57 -8.55
N ARG A 77 -10.82 8.61 -7.76
CA ARG A 77 -9.96 9.77 -7.57
C ARG A 77 -8.76 9.35 -6.74
N ALA A 78 -7.56 9.53 -7.30
CA ALA A 78 -6.29 9.16 -6.70
C ALA A 78 -6.13 9.61 -5.23
N LYS A 79 -6.72 10.74 -4.82
CA LYS A 79 -6.69 11.20 -3.42
C LYS A 79 -7.31 10.29 -2.37
N TYR A 80 -8.07 9.29 -2.80
CA TYR A 80 -8.72 8.29 -1.95
C TYR A 80 -8.20 6.88 -2.25
N ASP A 81 -7.14 6.76 -3.04
CA ASP A 81 -6.59 5.50 -3.54
C ASP A 81 -5.82 4.76 -2.45
N ILE A 82 -6.58 4.22 -1.51
CA ILE A 82 -6.10 3.38 -0.42
C ILE A 82 -7.06 2.20 -0.29
N GLY A 83 -6.51 1.04 0.01
CA GLY A 83 -7.24 -0.20 0.10
C GLY A 83 -6.79 -1.02 1.29
N MET A 84 -7.69 -1.86 1.76
CA MET A 84 -7.41 -2.84 2.80
C MET A 84 -7.92 -4.21 2.37
N ILE A 85 -7.17 -5.25 2.74
CA ILE A 85 -7.59 -6.65 2.65
C ILE A 85 -7.67 -7.20 4.07
N ARG A 86 -8.85 -7.71 4.46
CA ARG A 86 -9.05 -8.40 5.74
C ARG A 86 -8.86 -9.90 5.56
N LEU A 87 -7.81 -10.45 6.15
CA LEU A 87 -7.55 -11.88 6.16
C LEU A 87 -8.56 -12.60 7.06
N SER A 88 -9.04 -13.76 6.62
CA SER A 88 -9.98 -14.59 7.39
C SER A 88 -9.33 -15.21 8.63
N GLN A 89 -8.01 -15.34 8.64
CA GLN A 89 -7.23 -15.88 9.74
C GLN A 89 -6.24 -14.82 10.23
N ARG A 90 -5.99 -14.82 11.54
CA ARG A 90 -4.97 -13.99 12.15
C ARG A 90 -3.60 -14.66 12.00
N MET A 91 -2.61 -13.84 11.67
CA MET A 91 -1.20 -14.20 11.71
C MET A 91 -0.75 -14.30 13.17
N VAL A 92 -0.28 -15.48 13.55
CA VAL A 92 0.27 -15.74 14.89
C VAL A 92 1.65 -15.06 15.00
N ASN A 93 1.98 -14.55 16.18
CA ASN A 93 3.26 -13.88 16.47
C ASN A 93 3.54 -12.64 15.62
N PHE A 94 2.50 -11.90 15.23
CA PHE A 94 2.63 -10.62 14.55
C PHE A 94 2.62 -9.44 15.55
N THR A 95 3.59 -8.53 15.41
CA THR A 95 3.61 -7.26 16.14
C THR A 95 2.97 -6.18 15.31
N ASP A 96 1.88 -5.61 15.83
CA ASP A 96 1.17 -4.51 15.19
C ASP A 96 2.07 -3.31 14.92
N VAL A 97 1.84 -2.67 13.78
CA VAL A 97 2.56 -1.49 13.33
C VAL A 97 1.67 -0.28 13.55
N ASP A 98 2.23 0.74 14.20
CA ASP A 98 1.51 1.98 14.45
C ASP A 98 1.15 2.71 13.14
N LEU A 99 -0.05 3.25 13.11
CA LEU A 99 -0.52 4.12 12.05
C LEU A 99 -0.50 5.56 12.55
N GLU A 100 0.15 6.46 11.81
CA GLU A 100 0.19 7.88 12.15
C GLU A 100 -0.52 8.69 11.06
N TYR A 101 -1.43 9.56 11.48
CA TYR A 101 -2.05 10.53 10.58
C TYR A 101 -1.10 11.74 10.43
N PRO A 102 -0.43 11.91 9.29
CA PRO A 102 0.67 12.85 9.19
C PRO A 102 0.16 14.31 9.36
N PRO A 103 0.77 15.11 10.25
CA PRO A 103 0.45 16.53 10.37
C PRO A 103 0.77 17.31 9.07
N ASN A 104 0.08 18.43 8.85
CA ASN A 104 0.17 19.25 7.63
C ASN A 104 1.60 19.75 7.29
N LYS A 105 2.55 19.71 8.24
CA LYS A 105 3.91 20.23 8.08
C LYS A 105 4.97 19.26 8.60
N MET A 106 5.15 18.13 7.92
CA MET A 106 6.23 17.19 8.25
C MET A 106 7.48 17.42 7.38
N ARG A 107 8.68 17.40 7.97
CA ARG A 107 9.97 17.31 7.25
C ARG A 107 10.76 16.20 7.93
N ARG A 108 10.39 14.94 7.65
CA ARG A 108 10.98 13.74 8.24
C ARG A 108 11.64 12.91 7.13
N ALA A 109 12.70 12.19 7.49
CA ALA A 109 13.26 11.17 6.63
C ALA A 109 12.30 9.99 6.63
N CYS A 110 11.62 9.79 5.51
CA CYS A 110 10.71 8.66 5.32
C CYS A 110 11.40 7.57 4.52
N LYS A 111 10.88 6.36 4.62
CA LYS A 111 11.25 5.22 3.77
C LYS A 111 10.01 4.60 3.15
N THR A 112 10.22 3.89 2.05
CA THR A 112 9.22 3.03 1.44
C THR A 112 9.89 1.74 0.99
N GLU A 113 9.15 0.64 1.09
CA GLU A 113 9.60 -0.69 0.70
C GLU A 113 8.48 -1.42 -0.01
N GLY A 114 8.83 -2.14 -1.07
CA GLY A 114 7.87 -2.93 -1.82
C GLY A 114 8.50 -3.73 -2.95
N PHE A 115 7.64 -4.48 -3.65
CA PHE A 115 8.05 -5.37 -4.73
C PHE A 115 8.00 -4.64 -6.07
N LYS A 116 9.04 -4.77 -6.86
CA LYS A 116 8.98 -4.37 -8.27
C LYS A 116 8.27 -5.45 -9.08
N PHE A 117 7.68 -5.03 -10.20
CA PHE A 117 7.07 -5.94 -11.16
C PHE A 117 8.05 -7.04 -11.59
N ASN A 118 7.60 -8.29 -11.57
CA ASN A 118 8.41 -9.49 -11.85
C ASN A 118 9.63 -9.69 -10.93
N SER A 119 9.70 -8.99 -9.79
CA SER A 119 10.73 -9.22 -8.77
C SER A 119 10.16 -9.94 -7.55
N SER A 120 10.93 -10.85 -6.97
CA SER A 120 10.69 -11.44 -5.64
C SER A 120 11.42 -10.67 -4.53
N GLU A 121 12.31 -9.75 -4.87
CA GLU A 121 13.09 -8.99 -3.92
C GLU A 121 12.39 -7.69 -3.52
N LEU A 122 12.49 -7.36 -2.22
CA LEU A 122 12.05 -6.08 -1.69
C LEU A 122 13.02 -4.98 -2.11
N THR A 123 12.48 -3.93 -2.72
CA THR A 123 13.18 -2.69 -3.01
C THR A 123 12.91 -1.69 -1.89
N SER A 124 13.96 -1.19 -1.23
CA SER A 124 13.88 -0.14 -0.21
C SER A 124 14.38 1.18 -0.75
N ALA A 125 13.68 2.27 -0.46
CA ALA A 125 14.02 3.60 -0.92
C ALA A 125 13.83 4.66 0.17
N ASN A 126 14.75 5.63 0.23
CA ASN A 126 14.64 6.79 1.09
C ASN A 126 13.80 7.88 0.41
N ILE A 127 12.74 8.31 1.08
CA ILE A 127 11.81 9.31 0.58
C ILE A 127 12.05 10.64 1.26
N LYS A 128 12.54 11.61 0.48
CA LYS A 128 12.57 13.03 0.86
C LYS A 128 11.19 13.63 0.56
N ALA A 129 10.29 13.58 1.54
CA ALA A 129 8.98 14.21 1.43
C ALA A 129 9.12 15.74 1.37
N ARG A 130 8.51 16.38 0.36
CA ARG A 130 8.61 17.83 0.15
C ARG A 130 7.41 18.56 0.76
N LYS A 131 7.69 19.64 1.50
CA LYS A 131 6.67 20.59 1.94
C LYS A 131 6.19 21.48 0.77
N PRO A 132 4.95 21.99 0.84
CA PRO A 132 3.89 21.53 1.74
C PRO A 132 3.25 20.24 1.19
N TRP A 133 2.73 19.42 2.11
CA TRP A 133 1.91 18.26 1.80
C TRP A 133 0.57 18.80 1.28
N TYR A 134 0.54 19.19 0.01
CA TYR A 134 -0.69 19.67 -0.61
C TYR A 134 -1.69 18.53 -0.55
N ARG A 135 -2.75 18.71 0.23
CA ARG A 135 -3.93 17.86 0.15
C ARG A 135 -4.32 17.84 -1.34
N PRO A 136 -4.16 16.69 -2.00
CA PRO A 136 -4.49 15.41 -1.42
C PRO A 136 -3.36 14.44 -1.05
N PHE A 137 -2.11 14.71 -1.43
CA PHE A 137 -1.03 13.73 -1.42
C PHE A 137 0.17 14.13 -0.56
N ILE A 138 0.91 13.10 -0.20
CA ILE A 138 2.31 13.19 0.20
C ILE A 138 3.13 13.15 -1.09
N TYR A 139 3.86 14.21 -1.41
CA TYR A 139 4.79 14.19 -2.52
C TYR A 139 6.22 14.00 -2.04
N GLY A 140 6.93 13.08 -2.67
CA GLY A 140 8.32 12.78 -2.35
C GLY A 140 9.21 12.70 -3.56
N SER A 141 10.50 12.91 -3.34
CA SER A 141 11.56 12.42 -4.22
C SER A 141 12.24 11.24 -3.55
N SER A 142 12.56 10.23 -4.35
CA SER A 142 13.24 9.00 -3.92
C SER A 142 14.72 9.04 -4.32
N ASP A 143 15.58 8.35 -3.59
CA ASP A 143 16.98 8.11 -3.96
C ASP A 143 17.13 7.09 -5.09
N ILE A 144 16.17 6.17 -5.23
CA ILE A 144 16.06 5.23 -6.35
C ILE A 144 14.68 5.30 -7.03
N PRO A 145 14.55 4.90 -8.31
CA PRO A 145 13.25 4.85 -8.97
C PRO A 145 12.27 3.91 -8.26
N LEU A 146 11.06 4.40 -7.99
CA LEU A 146 9.92 3.56 -7.61
C LEU A 146 9.21 3.12 -8.90
N ASP A 147 9.30 1.84 -9.19
CA ASP A 147 8.84 1.26 -10.45
C ASP A 147 7.44 0.64 -10.34
N HIS A 148 6.92 0.15 -11.48
CA HIS A 148 5.73 -0.68 -11.52
C HIS A 148 5.82 -1.84 -10.52
N GLY A 149 4.68 -2.25 -9.95
CA GLY A 149 4.61 -3.25 -8.87
C GLY A 149 4.68 -2.67 -7.46
N MET A 150 5.32 -1.51 -7.28
CA MET A 150 5.47 -0.92 -5.94
C MET A 150 4.20 -0.22 -5.45
N SER A 151 3.19 0.00 -6.29
CA SER A 151 1.90 0.56 -5.87
C SER A 151 1.33 -0.22 -4.69
N GLY A 152 1.02 0.49 -3.60
CA GLY A 152 0.57 -0.08 -2.34
C GLY A 152 1.65 -0.21 -1.27
N SER A 153 2.91 0.10 -1.59
CA SER A 153 4.02 0.18 -0.61
C SER A 153 3.73 1.22 0.47
N PRO A 154 4.02 0.94 1.75
CA PRO A 154 3.85 1.93 2.82
C PRO A 154 4.92 3.03 2.73
N LEU A 155 4.50 4.27 2.94
CA LEU A 155 5.41 5.31 3.40
C LEU A 155 5.48 5.23 4.93
N TYR A 156 6.67 5.08 5.48
CA TYR A 156 6.84 4.95 6.92
C TYR A 156 8.04 5.74 7.44
N VAL A 157 8.09 5.90 8.75
CA VAL A 157 9.14 6.55 9.52
C VAL A 157 9.50 5.67 10.71
N ILE A 158 10.75 5.75 11.17
CA ILE A 158 11.20 5.10 12.39
C ILE A 158 11.65 6.20 13.34
N GLU A 159 10.99 6.32 14.48
CA GLU A 159 11.31 7.29 15.53
C GLU A 159 11.26 6.65 16.90
N ASN A 160 12.28 6.90 17.73
CA ASN A 160 12.38 6.32 19.07
C ASN A 160 12.18 4.80 19.06
N ASN A 161 12.75 4.11 18.06
CA ASN A 161 12.59 2.68 17.81
C ASN A 161 11.16 2.20 17.49
N THR A 162 10.24 3.13 17.22
CA THR A 162 8.87 2.82 16.79
C THR A 162 8.70 3.09 15.30
N LEU A 163 8.22 2.09 14.57
CA LEU A 163 7.87 2.22 13.15
C LEU A 163 6.43 2.72 13.02
N LYS A 164 6.22 3.76 12.21
CA LYS A 164 4.89 4.33 11.96
C LYS A 164 4.62 4.46 10.46
N ILE A 165 3.49 3.93 10.00
CA ILE A 165 3.03 4.09 8.61
C ILE A 165 2.27 5.42 8.49
N LEU A 166 2.60 6.20 7.47
CA LEU A 166 2.05 7.53 7.19
C LEU A 166 1.08 7.54 6.01
N GLY A 167 1.21 6.57 5.10
CA GLY A 167 0.43 6.51 3.87
C GLY A 167 0.86 5.38 2.96
N VAL A 168 0.31 5.39 1.76
CA VAL A 168 0.48 4.32 0.77
C VAL A 168 0.88 4.91 -0.57
N PHE A 169 1.90 4.34 -1.21
CA PHE A 169 2.34 4.73 -2.54
C PHE A 169 1.29 4.36 -3.59
N ILE A 170 0.96 5.28 -4.49
CA ILE A 170 -0.05 5.04 -5.54
C ILE A 170 0.48 5.29 -6.95
N GLY A 171 1.79 5.52 -7.08
CA GLY A 171 2.44 5.83 -8.35
C GLY A 171 2.86 7.30 -8.46
N ILE A 172 2.98 7.76 -9.71
CA ILE A 172 3.45 9.11 -10.04
C ILE A 172 2.23 10.01 -10.32
N GLN A 173 2.17 11.15 -9.66
CA GLN A 173 1.18 12.20 -9.92
C GLN A 173 1.91 13.52 -10.16
N SER A 174 1.61 14.19 -11.28
CA SER A 174 2.26 15.46 -11.67
C SER A 174 3.80 15.38 -11.64
N GLY A 175 4.36 14.27 -12.14
CA GLY A 175 5.81 14.04 -12.22
C GLY A 175 6.51 13.76 -10.88
N LYS A 176 5.75 13.50 -9.80
CA LYS A 176 6.30 13.21 -8.46
C LYS A 176 5.73 11.92 -7.91
N TYR A 177 6.51 11.19 -7.11
CA TYR A 177 5.99 10.06 -6.34
C TYR A 177 4.94 10.55 -5.35
N ALA A 178 3.75 9.96 -5.45
CA ALA A 178 2.60 10.34 -4.67
C ALA A 178 2.21 9.21 -3.73
N PHE A 179 2.00 9.57 -2.47
CA PHE A 179 1.44 8.67 -1.47
C PHE A 179 0.13 9.26 -0.97
N VAL A 180 -0.89 8.42 -0.80
CA VAL A 180 -2.13 8.79 -0.14
C VAL A 180 -1.88 8.76 1.36
N PRO A 181 -2.00 9.89 2.07
CA PRO A 181 -1.79 9.91 3.51
C PRO A 181 -2.90 9.13 4.22
N LEU A 182 -2.56 8.43 5.31
CA LEU A 182 -3.56 7.84 6.18
C LEU A 182 -4.47 8.93 6.74
N ARG A 183 -5.77 8.64 6.79
CA ARG A 183 -6.78 9.50 7.42
C ARG A 183 -7.82 8.63 8.10
N LYS A 184 -8.30 9.08 9.25
CA LYS A 184 -9.31 8.35 10.05
C LYS A 184 -10.56 8.01 9.23
N ASN A 185 -10.98 8.89 8.33
CA ASN A 185 -12.16 8.74 7.48
C ASN A 185 -11.93 7.92 6.19
N LEU A 186 -10.71 7.45 5.93
CA LEU A 186 -10.40 6.57 4.78
C LEU A 186 -10.13 5.12 5.21
N MET A 187 -10.13 4.86 6.52
CA MET A 187 -9.75 3.57 7.12
C MET A 187 -10.94 2.85 7.76
N LEU A 188 -12.15 3.41 7.64
CA LEU A 188 -13.40 2.96 8.24
C LEU A 188 -14.53 2.99 7.21
#